data_AF-T1SHV1-F1
#
_entry.id   AF-T1SHV1-F1
#
_cell.length_a   1.000
_cell.length_b   1.000
_cell.length_c   1.000
_cell.angle_alpha   90.00
_cell.angle_beta   90.00
_cell.angle_gamma   90.00
#
_symmetry.space_group_name_H-M   'P 1'
#
loop_
_entity.id
_entity.type
_entity.pdbx_description
1 polymer ?
#
loop_
_entity_poly.entity_id
_entity_poly.type
_entity_poly.pdbx_seq_one_letter_code
_entity_poly.pdbx_strand_id
1 'polypeptide(L)' 'TANLTAGHLLIQLISTATTALFSTMPVVSLLTFLVLFLLTILEVAVAMIQAYVFVLLLSLYLQENI' A
#
# COMPACT_ATOMS: atom_id res chain seq x y z
N THR A 1 10.99 -1.42 -3.21
CA THR A 1 10.45 -2.73 -2.78
C THR A 1 10.02 -2.73 -1.32
N ALA A 2 10.80 -2.17 -0.38
CA ALA A 2 10.44 -2.06 1.04
C ALA A 2 9.07 -1.38 1.30
N ASN A 3 8.76 -0.31 0.56
CA ASN A 3 7.49 0.42 0.73
C ASN A 3 6.27 -0.45 0.40
N LEU A 4 6.37 -1.28 -0.65
CA LEU A 4 5.29 -2.20 -1.04
C LEU A 4 5.13 -3.36 -0.07
N THR A 5 6.22 -3.86 0.50
CA THR A 5 6.13 -4.94 1.50
C THR A 5 5.50 -4.46 2.81
N ALA A 6 5.84 -3.23 3.24
CA ALA A 6 5.26 -2.64 4.44
C ALA A 6 3.77 -2.30 4.24
N GLY A 7 3.42 -1.74 3.08
CA GLY A 7 2.04 -1.43 2.71
C GLY A 7 1.15 -2.67 2.64
N HIS A 8 1.61 -3.73 1.98
CA HIS A 8 0.89 -5.00 1.93
C HIS A 8 0.64 -5.63 3.31
N LEU A 9 1.64 -5.62 4.21
CA LEU A 9 1.47 -6.09 5.59
C LEU A 9 0.42 -5.28 6.35
N LEU A 10 0.40 -3.96 6.17
CA LEU A 10 -0.60 -3.08 6.77
C LEU A 10 -2.01 -3.42 6.30
N ILE A 11 -2.19 -3.61 4.98
CA ILE A 11 -3.47 -4.02 4.39
C ILE A 11 -3.92 -5.36 4.96
N GLN A 12 -3.01 -6.33 5.07
CA GLN A 12 -3.34 -7.65 5.63
C GLN A 12 -3.80 -7.58 7.09
N LEU A 13 -3.12 -6.79 7.93
CA LEU A 13 -3.49 -6.62 9.35
C LEU A 13 -4.84 -5.91 9.51
N ILE A 14 -5.12 -4.89 8.69
CA ILE A 14 -6.41 -4.18 8.75
C ILE A 14 -7.53 -5.07 8.18
N SER A 15 -7.24 -5.90 7.17
CA SER A 15 -8.20 -6.87 6.63
C SER A 15 -8.63 -7.87 7.69
N THR A 16 -7.68 -8.47 8.42
CA THR A 16 -8.00 -9.45 9.47
C THR A 16 -8.75 -8.80 10.63
N ALA A 17 -8.37 -7.58 11.03
CA ALA A 17 -9.10 -6.80 12.03
C ALA A 17 -10.54 -6.50 11.58
N THR A 18 -10.73 -6.09 10.33
CA THR A 18 -12.05 -5.76 9.77
C THR A 18 -12.98 -6.98 9.76
N THR A 19 -12.46 -8.16 9.40
CA THR A 19 -13.23 -9.41 9.44
C THR A 19 -13.57 -9.84 10.87
N ALA A 20 -12.68 -9.62 11.83
CA ALA A 20 -12.94 -9.94 13.25
C ALA A 20 -14.00 -9.01 13.87
N LEU A 21 -14.02 -7.75 13.45
CA LEU A 21 -14.99 -6.75 13.89
C LEU A 21 -16.38 -6.93 13.26
N PHE A 22 -16.51 -7.72 12.19
CA PHE A 22 -17.78 -7.87 11.48
C PHE A 22 -18.91 -8.39 12.37
N SER A 23 -18.64 -9.41 13.19
CA SER A 23 -19.64 -9.99 14.09
C SER A 23 -19.84 -9.22 15.40
N THR A 24 -18.86 -8.43 15.84
CA THR A 24 -18.90 -7.75 17.15
C THR A 24 -19.33 -6.30 17.05
N MET A 25 -18.88 -5.57 16.02
CA MET A 25 -19.15 -4.14 15.81
C MET A 25 -19.32 -3.84 14.31
N PRO A 26 -20.47 -4.20 13.70
CA PRO A 26 -20.67 -4.12 12.25
C PRO A 26 -20.55 -2.70 11.67
N VAL A 27 -20.94 -1.66 12.42
CA VAL A 27 -20.79 -0.26 12.01
C VAL A 27 -19.32 0.14 11.90
N VAL A 28 -18.48 -0.30 12.85
CA VAL A 28 -17.03 -0.03 12.83
C VAL A 28 -16.36 -0.82 11.72
N SER A 29 -16.76 -2.08 11.51
CA SER A 29 -16.28 -2.92 10.41
C SER A 29 -16.52 -2.28 9.03
N LEU A 30 -17.68 -1.63 8.82
CA LEU A 30 -17.94 -0.91 7.57
C LEU A 30 -16.98 0.26 7.36
N LEU A 31 -16.66 1.00 8.42
CA LEU A 31 -15.71 2.11 8.37
C LEU A 31 -14.28 1.61 8.08
N THR A 32 -13.86 0.50 8.68
CA THR A 32 -12.55 -0.09 8.39
C THR A 32 -12.46 -0.71 6.99
N PHE A 33 -13.58 -1.22 6.44
CA PHE A 33 -13.69 -1.60 5.03
C PHE A 33 -13.46 -0.42 4.09
N LEU A 34 -14.03 0.75 4.41
CA LEU A 34 -13.78 1.96 3.64
C LEU A 34 -12.30 2.34 3.70
N VAL A 35 -11.68 2.29 4.89
CA VAL A 35 -10.23 2.54 5.04
C VAL A 35 -9.39 1.56 4.20
N LEU A 36 -9.73 0.26 4.18
CA LEU A 36 -9.07 -0.73 3.34
C LEU A 36 -9.14 -0.36 1.86
N PHE A 37 -10.30 0.08 1.38
CA PHE A 37 -10.46 0.53 0.00
C PHE A 37 -9.58 1.75 -0.32
N LEU A 38 -9.45 2.72 0.58
CA LEU A 38 -8.53 3.84 0.37
C LEU A 38 -7.06 3.38 0.40
N LEU A 39 -6.70 2.44 1.28
CA LEU A 39 -5.34 1.92 1.37
C LEU A 39 -4.92 1.15 0.12
N THR A 40 -5.82 0.41 -0.53
CA THR A 40 -5.48 -0.28 -1.79
C THR A 40 -5.19 0.72 -2.91
N ILE A 41 -5.95 1.81 -3.00
CA ILE A 41 -5.68 2.89 -3.96
C ILE A 41 -4.32 3.54 -3.66
N LEU A 42 -4.04 3.84 -2.39
CA LEU A 42 -2.76 4.40 -1.96
C LEU A 42 -1.59 3.48 -2.33
N GLU A 43 -1.72 2.18 -2.09
CA GLU A 43 -0.69 1.20 -2.39
C GLU A 43 -0.35 1.14 -3.89
N VAL A 44 -1.38 1.22 -4.75
CA VAL A 44 -1.20 1.32 -6.20
C VAL A 44 -0.46 2.61 -6.57
N ALA A 45 -0.83 3.74 -5.96
CA ALA A 45 -0.14 5.01 -6.20
C ALA A 45 1.34 4.94 -5.77
N VAL A 46 1.63 4.34 -4.60
CA VAL A 46 2.99 4.12 -4.11
C VAL A 46 3.77 3.20 -5.05
N ALA A 47 3.15 2.16 -5.62
CA ALA A 47 3.78 1.27 -6.60
C ALA A 47 4.22 2.03 -7.87
N MET A 48 3.34 2.90 -8.39
CA MET A 48 3.66 3.72 -9.56
C MET A 48 4.84 4.66 -9.30
N ILE A 49 4.84 5.33 -8.14
CA ILE A 49 5.93 6.24 -7.75
C ILE A 49 7.24 5.46 -7.55
N GLN A 50 7.18 4.30 -6.90
CA GLN A 50 8.36 3.47 -6.66
C GLN A 50 9.00 3.00 -7.97
N ALA A 51 8.20 2.65 -8.98
CA ALA A 51 8.69 2.29 -10.31
C ALA A 51 9.33 3.49 -11.01
N TYR A 52 8.69 4.66 -10.96
CA TYR A 52 9.23 5.90 -11.54
C TYR A 52 10.58 6.28 -10.92
N VAL A 53 10.68 6.28 -9.59
CA VAL A 53 11.92 6.63 -8.88
C VAL A 53 13.04 5.64 -9.22
N PHE A 54 12.73 4.35 -9.35
CA PHE A 54 13.72 3.35 -9.75
C PHE A 54 14.27 3.63 -11.15
N VAL A 55 13.40 3.92 -12.13
CA VAL A 55 13.83 4.25 -13.49
C VAL A 55 14.66 5.54 -13.51
N LEU A 56 14.22 6.58 -12.80
CA LEU A 56 14.97 7.83 -12.70
C LEU A 56 16.38 7.62 -12.14
N LEU A 57 16.50 6.89 -11.03
CA LEU A 57 17.80 6.59 -10.41
C LEU A 57 18.68 5.76 -11.35
N LEU A 58 18.11 4.80 -12.07
CA LEU A 58 18.84 4.03 -13.08
C LEU A 58 19.33 4.93 -14.23
N SER A 59 18.49 5.83 -14.73
CA SER A 59 18.85 6.77 -15.79
C SER A 59 19.97 7.72 -15.35
N LEU A 60 19.89 8.27 -14.13
CA LEU A 60 20.94 9.12 -13.57
C LEU A 60 22.24 8.33 -13.38
N TYR A 61 22.15 7.11 -12.85
CA TYR A 61 23.34 6.25 -12.70
C TYR A 61 24.00 5.95 -14.04
N LEU A 62 23.21 5.66 -15.08
CA LEU A 62 23.76 5.45 -16.42
C LEU A 62 24.40 6.73 -16.97
N GLN A 63 23.78 7.89 -16.77
CA GLN A 63 24.31 9.16 -17.25
C GLN A 63 25.61 9.59 -16.54
N GLU A 64 25.73 9.34 -15.23
CA GLU A 64 26.96 9.66 -14.46
C GLU A 64 28.13 8.72 -14.79
N ASN A 65 27.88 7.52 -15.34
CA ASN A 65 28.92 6.53 -15.67
C ASN A 65 29.25 6.46 -17.17
N ILE A 66 28.69 7.34 -18.00
CA ILE A 66 29.05 7.54 -19.41
C ILE A 66 30.08 8.68 -19.50
#